data_AF-A0A1V3WVS2-F1
#
_entry.id   AF-A0A1V3WVS2-F1
#
_cell.length_a   1.000
_cell.length_b   1.000
_cell.length_c   1.000
_cell.angle_alpha   90.00
_cell.angle_beta   90.00
_cell.angle_gamma   90.00
#
_symmetry.space_group_name_H-M   'P 1'
#
loop_
_entity.id
_entity.type
_entity.pdbx_description
1 polymer ?
#
loop_
_entity_poly.entity_id
_entity_poly.type
_entity_poly.pdbx_seq_one_letter_code
_entity_poly.pdbx_strand_id
1 'polypeptide(L)'
;MLIECCLELYAGGLVIGIQDLGGAGLACATSELASAGDGGMTIRLDAMPLRAKDMTSAEVLCSESQERMCAVVAPENVDAFMAVCRKWEVLATVIGEVTDGDRLRISWHGQTVVDVPPRTVAHEGPVYHRPVARPEWQDALNADTSAALPRPATGDELRATLLALLGSPHLCSRAFITEQYDRYVRGNTVLAEHADGGVLRIDESTGRGIAVSTDASGRYTLLDPYTGAQLALAEAYRNVAVTGATPVAVTDCLNFGSPEDPGVMWQFAQAVRGLADGCAALGIPVTGGNVSFYNQTGSTAIMPTPWSGCLVSSTT
;
A
#
# COMPACT_ATOMS: atom_id res chain seq x y z
N MET A 1 11.33 -16.15 8.36
CA MET A 1 12.27 -16.98 7.58
C MET A 1 12.40 -16.49 6.14
N LEU A 2 11.29 -16.28 5.42
CA LEU A 2 11.33 -15.70 4.06
C LEU A 2 12.02 -14.33 3.97
N ILE A 3 11.71 -13.40 4.90
CA ILE A 3 12.32 -12.05 4.92
C ILE A 3 13.85 -12.12 5.03
N GLU A 4 14.38 -12.87 6.01
CA GLU A 4 15.82 -13.01 6.21
C GLU A 4 16.51 -13.68 5.02
N CYS A 5 15.85 -14.66 4.40
CA CYS A 5 16.32 -15.27 3.16
C CYS A 5 16.47 -14.21 2.06
N CYS A 6 15.43 -13.41 1.80
CA CYS A 6 15.48 -12.34 0.80
C CYS A 6 16.57 -11.31 1.11
N LEU A 7 16.73 -10.90 2.37
CA LEU A 7 17.77 -9.96 2.78
C LEU A 7 19.17 -10.52 2.54
N GLU A 8 19.43 -11.78 2.87
CA GLU A 8 20.72 -12.43 2.62
C GLU A 8 21.00 -12.61 1.12
N LEU A 9 19.97 -12.95 0.33
CA LEU A 9 20.08 -13.04 -1.13
C LEU A 9 20.47 -11.70 -1.76
N TYR A 10 19.86 -10.60 -1.31
CA TYR A 10 20.22 -9.25 -1.77
C TYR A 10 21.62 -8.83 -1.31
N ALA A 11 21.96 -9.06 -0.04
CA ALA A 11 23.28 -8.72 0.50
C ALA A 11 24.40 -9.49 -0.21
N GLY A 12 24.14 -10.74 -0.63
CA GLY A 12 25.06 -11.56 -1.40
C GLY A 12 25.11 -11.25 -2.90
N GLY A 13 24.26 -10.34 -3.42
CA GLY A 13 24.18 -10.05 -4.86
C GLY A 13 23.74 -11.26 -5.70
N LEU A 14 22.94 -12.17 -5.11
CA LEU A 14 22.57 -13.44 -5.73
C LEU A 14 21.33 -13.36 -6.62
N VAL A 15 20.63 -12.23 -6.62
CA VAL A 15 19.39 -12.00 -7.37
C VAL A 15 19.52 -10.78 -8.26
N ILE A 16 18.94 -10.86 -9.46
CA ILE A 16 18.78 -9.73 -10.37
C ILE A 16 17.53 -8.93 -9.99
N GLY A 17 16.47 -9.63 -9.59
CA GLY A 17 15.23 -9.02 -9.10
C GLY A 17 14.37 -10.03 -8.36
N ILE A 18 13.54 -9.55 -7.44
CA ILE A 18 12.52 -10.33 -6.73
C ILE A 18 11.21 -9.56 -6.79
N GLN A 19 10.11 -10.27 -7.06
CA GLN A 19 8.74 -9.77 -7.02
C GLN A 19 7.90 -10.61 -6.06
N ASP A 20 7.06 -9.98 -5.26
CA ASP A 20 6.08 -10.68 -4.44
C ASP A 20 4.90 -11.19 -5.27
N LEU A 21 4.25 -12.27 -4.81
CA LEU A 21 3.04 -12.79 -5.44
C LEU A 21 1.82 -12.39 -4.61
N GLY A 22 1.25 -11.23 -4.95
CA GLY A 22 0.00 -10.73 -4.39
C GLY A 22 -1.20 -10.99 -5.31
N GLY A 23 -1.89 -9.93 -5.69
CA GLY A 23 -3.08 -9.97 -6.55
C GLY A 23 -2.81 -10.64 -7.90
N ALA A 24 -3.70 -11.55 -8.31
CA ALA A 24 -3.55 -12.41 -9.49
C ALA A 24 -2.29 -13.32 -9.50
N GLY A 25 -1.58 -13.44 -8.38
CA GLY A 25 -0.58 -14.47 -8.13
C GLY A 25 0.59 -14.50 -9.12
N LEU A 26 0.88 -15.70 -9.63
CA LEU A 26 2.01 -15.94 -10.53
C LEU A 26 1.79 -15.27 -11.91
N ALA A 27 0.54 -15.17 -12.36
CA ALA A 27 0.21 -14.52 -13.62
C ALA A 27 0.69 -13.06 -13.63
N CYS A 28 0.37 -12.31 -12.56
CA CYS A 28 0.81 -10.93 -12.41
C CYS A 28 2.33 -10.84 -12.33
N ALA A 29 2.94 -11.51 -11.34
CA ALA A 29 4.37 -11.41 -11.08
C ALA A 29 5.24 -11.74 -12.32
N THR A 30 4.85 -12.76 -13.09
CA THR A 30 5.61 -13.17 -14.28
C THR A 30 5.40 -12.25 -15.47
N SER A 31 4.19 -11.69 -15.63
CA SER A 31 3.94 -10.68 -16.66
C SER A 31 4.66 -9.36 -16.38
N GLU A 32 4.71 -8.93 -15.12
CA GLU A 32 5.43 -7.72 -14.71
C GLU A 32 6.95 -7.89 -14.84
N LEU A 33 7.50 -9.01 -14.34
CA LEU A 33 8.94 -9.31 -14.47
C LEU A 33 9.35 -9.42 -15.95
N ALA A 34 8.56 -10.09 -16.78
CA ALA A 34 8.83 -10.18 -18.22
C ALA A 34 8.65 -8.84 -18.95
N SER A 35 7.74 -7.98 -18.48
CA SER A 35 7.50 -6.65 -19.08
C SER A 35 8.56 -5.62 -18.69
N ALA A 36 9.14 -5.75 -17.49
CA ALA A 36 10.18 -4.87 -16.97
C ALA A 36 11.59 -5.21 -17.51
N GLY A 37 11.81 -6.45 -17.97
CA GLY A 37 13.07 -6.88 -18.58
C GLY A 37 13.14 -6.65 -20.09
N ASP A 38 14.33 -6.84 -20.65
CA ASP A 38 14.60 -6.71 -22.10
C ASP A 38 14.30 -7.99 -22.90
N GLY A 39 13.63 -8.98 -22.31
CA GLY A 39 13.39 -10.30 -22.91
C GLY A 39 12.07 -10.96 -22.50
N GLY A 40 11.79 -12.11 -23.11
CA GLY A 40 10.62 -12.94 -22.84
C GLY A 40 10.86 -13.88 -21.66
N MET A 41 9.86 -14.68 -21.33
CA MET A 41 9.97 -15.65 -20.25
C MET A 41 9.23 -16.93 -20.60
N THR A 42 9.87 -18.08 -20.37
CA THR A 42 9.22 -19.39 -20.51
C THR A 42 9.08 -20.03 -19.14
N ILE A 43 7.86 -20.41 -18.78
CA ILE A 43 7.53 -21.03 -17.50
C ILE A 43 6.88 -22.38 -17.71
N ARG A 44 7.25 -23.34 -16.86
CA ARG A 44 6.64 -24.67 -16.78
C ARG A 44 5.95 -24.77 -15.43
N LEU A 45 4.62 -24.76 -15.44
CA LEU A 45 3.84 -24.88 -14.22
C LEU A 45 4.11 -26.23 -13.54
N ASP A 46 4.50 -27.29 -14.28
CA ASP A 46 4.80 -28.65 -13.77
C ASP A 46 5.89 -28.66 -12.68
N ALA A 47 6.74 -27.64 -12.65
CA ALA A 47 7.76 -27.47 -11.63
C ALA A 47 7.24 -26.85 -10.32
N MET A 48 6.02 -26.32 -10.31
CA MET A 48 5.51 -25.58 -9.16
C MET A 48 5.05 -26.50 -8.03
N PRO A 49 5.46 -26.24 -6.77
CA PRO A 49 4.87 -26.90 -5.62
C PRO A 49 3.39 -26.54 -5.50
N LEU A 50 2.53 -27.55 -5.59
CA LEU A 50 1.08 -27.37 -5.48
C LEU A 50 0.59 -27.64 -4.05
N ARG A 51 -0.33 -26.81 -3.58
CA ARG A 51 -0.98 -27.00 -2.26
C ARG A 51 -2.16 -27.97 -2.32
N ALA A 52 -2.76 -28.16 -3.49
CA ALA A 52 -3.88 -29.06 -3.71
C ALA A 52 -3.63 -29.96 -4.92
N LYS A 53 -4.28 -31.13 -4.91
CA LYS A 53 -4.31 -32.02 -6.07
C LYS A 53 -5.28 -31.49 -7.11
N ASP A 54 -5.09 -31.90 -8.36
CA ASP A 54 -6.04 -31.68 -9.46
C ASP A 54 -6.37 -30.20 -9.76
N MET A 55 -5.45 -29.28 -9.43
CA MET A 55 -5.57 -27.88 -9.79
C MET A 55 -5.47 -27.69 -11.31
N THR A 56 -6.35 -26.85 -11.84
CA THR A 56 -6.29 -26.37 -13.23
C THR A 56 -5.13 -25.38 -13.40
N SER A 57 -4.67 -25.18 -14.65
CA SER A 57 -3.62 -24.20 -14.94
C SER A 57 -4.01 -22.77 -14.51
N ALA A 58 -5.28 -22.40 -14.65
CA ALA A 58 -5.80 -21.11 -14.20
C ALA A 58 -5.74 -20.95 -12.67
N GLU A 59 -6.11 -21.99 -11.91
CA GLU A 59 -6.01 -21.97 -10.45
C GLU A 59 -4.56 -21.88 -9.99
N VAL A 60 -3.62 -22.55 -10.66
CA VAL A 60 -2.18 -22.44 -10.33
C VAL A 60 -1.66 -21.03 -10.61
N LEU A 61 -2.01 -20.46 -11.77
CA LEU A 61 -1.55 -19.13 -12.19
C LEU A 61 -2.11 -18.01 -11.31
N CYS A 62 -3.42 -18.04 -11.06
CA CYS A 62 -4.14 -16.96 -10.37
C CYS A 62 -4.29 -17.21 -8.87
N SER A 63 -3.72 -18.29 -8.32
CA SER A 63 -3.72 -18.52 -6.88
C SER A 63 -3.04 -17.34 -6.18
N GLU A 64 -3.71 -16.76 -5.19
CA GLU A 64 -3.19 -15.73 -4.28
C GLU A 64 -2.73 -16.34 -2.95
N SER A 65 -2.21 -17.57 -2.99
CA SER A 65 -1.58 -18.19 -1.81
C SER A 65 -0.49 -17.26 -1.26
N GLN A 66 -0.49 -17.05 0.04
CA GLN A 66 0.41 -16.10 0.70
C GLN A 66 1.85 -16.61 0.79
N GLU A 67 2.76 -15.70 1.18
CA GLU A 67 4.19 -15.94 1.45
C GLU A 67 4.98 -16.54 0.27
N ARG A 68 4.76 -16.02 -0.95
CA ARG A 68 5.47 -16.43 -2.15
C ARG A 68 6.20 -15.26 -2.80
N MET A 69 7.37 -15.55 -3.36
CA MET A 69 8.23 -14.63 -4.09
C MET A 69 8.67 -15.28 -5.41
N CYS A 70 8.78 -14.49 -6.47
CA CYS A 70 9.40 -14.87 -7.75
C CYS A 70 10.75 -14.16 -7.85
N ALA A 71 11.83 -14.90 -8.08
CA ALA A 71 13.18 -14.32 -8.20
C ALA A 71 13.77 -14.61 -9.59
N VAL A 72 14.44 -13.61 -10.16
CA VAL A 72 15.26 -13.74 -11.36
C VAL A 72 16.72 -13.85 -10.92
N VAL A 73 17.39 -14.93 -11.32
CA VAL A 73 18.73 -15.30 -10.84
C VAL A 73 19.61 -15.61 -12.05
N ALA A 74 20.82 -15.05 -12.09
CA ALA A 74 21.82 -15.39 -13.10
C ALA A 74 22.20 -16.88 -12.99
N PRO A 75 22.40 -17.61 -14.11
CA PRO A 75 22.69 -19.06 -14.07
C PRO A 75 23.83 -19.45 -13.12
N GLU A 76 24.89 -18.66 -13.06
CA GLU A 76 26.06 -18.86 -12.20
C GLU A 76 25.75 -18.73 -10.70
N ASN A 77 24.66 -18.05 -10.33
CA ASN A 77 24.26 -17.79 -8.95
C ASN A 77 23.19 -18.76 -8.43
N VAL A 78 22.63 -19.64 -9.28
CA VAL A 78 21.51 -20.52 -8.92
C VAL A 78 21.87 -21.44 -7.74
N ASP A 79 23.04 -22.06 -7.75
CA ASP A 79 23.44 -22.97 -6.67
C ASP A 79 23.63 -22.24 -5.33
N ALA A 80 24.20 -21.04 -5.37
CA ALA A 80 24.38 -20.18 -4.21
C ALA A 80 23.03 -19.69 -3.67
N PHE A 81 22.12 -19.26 -4.55
CA PHE A 81 20.75 -18.88 -4.22
C PHE A 81 20.03 -20.04 -3.50
N MET A 82 20.07 -21.24 -4.08
CA MET A 82 19.42 -22.42 -3.50
C MET A 82 20.04 -22.82 -2.16
N ALA A 83 21.34 -22.59 -1.95
CA ALA A 83 22.00 -22.82 -0.67
C ALA A 83 21.50 -21.86 0.42
N VAL A 84 21.31 -20.57 0.10
CA VAL A 84 20.72 -19.58 1.02
C VAL A 84 19.26 -19.96 1.35
N CYS A 85 18.46 -20.32 0.34
CA CYS A 85 17.09 -20.78 0.57
C CYS A 85 17.03 -22.00 1.51
N ARG A 86 17.91 -23.00 1.32
CA ARG A 86 18.01 -24.17 2.21
C ARG A 86 18.42 -23.79 3.64
N LYS A 87 19.39 -22.88 3.80
CA LYS A 87 19.84 -22.39 5.12
C LYS A 87 18.68 -21.80 5.92
N TRP A 88 17.79 -21.07 5.25
CA TRP A 88 16.61 -20.46 5.86
C TRP A 88 15.35 -21.32 5.79
N GLU A 89 15.48 -22.60 5.41
CA GLU A 89 14.37 -23.57 5.21
C GLU A 89 13.22 -23.00 4.35
N VAL A 90 13.57 -22.16 3.37
CA VAL A 90 12.63 -21.62 2.38
C VAL A 90 12.63 -22.56 1.18
N LEU A 91 11.44 -23.07 0.83
CA LEU A 91 11.25 -23.87 -0.38
C LEU A 91 11.43 -22.98 -1.61
N ALA A 92 12.34 -23.37 -2.50
CA ALA A 92 12.58 -22.69 -3.76
C ALA A 92 12.67 -23.73 -4.90
N THR A 93 12.09 -23.39 -6.05
CA THR A 93 12.11 -24.22 -7.25
C THR A 93 12.34 -23.35 -8.47
N VAL A 94 13.19 -23.81 -9.39
CA VAL A 94 13.34 -23.19 -10.71
C VAL A 94 12.14 -23.57 -11.58
N ILE A 95 11.37 -22.58 -12.00
CA ILE A 95 10.10 -22.79 -12.73
C ILE A 95 10.19 -22.45 -14.22
N GLY A 96 11.28 -21.81 -14.63
CA GLY A 96 11.38 -21.22 -15.96
C GLY A 96 12.67 -20.47 -16.17
N GLU A 97 12.77 -19.85 -17.34
CA GLU A 97 13.95 -19.12 -17.80
C GLU A 97 13.52 -17.81 -18.49
N VAL A 98 14.32 -16.77 -18.31
CA VAL A 98 14.26 -15.56 -19.14
C VAL A 98 14.88 -15.91 -20.51
N THR A 99 14.30 -15.39 -21.58
CA THR A 99 14.66 -15.73 -22.96
C THR A 99 14.87 -14.47 -23.79
N ASP A 100 15.65 -14.55 -24.87
CA ASP A 100 15.88 -13.42 -25.80
C ASP A 100 14.65 -13.01 -26.65
N GLY A 101 13.48 -13.61 -26.43
CA GLY A 101 12.24 -13.32 -27.16
C GLY A 101 11.46 -12.12 -26.62
N ASP A 102 10.23 -11.93 -27.09
CA ASP A 102 9.30 -10.86 -26.66
C ASP A 102 8.00 -11.42 -26.06
N ARG A 103 7.99 -12.71 -25.72
CA ARG A 103 6.79 -13.45 -25.31
C ARG A 103 6.91 -13.98 -23.89
N LEU A 104 5.82 -13.84 -23.13
CA LEU A 104 5.58 -14.66 -21.95
C LEU A 104 4.87 -15.94 -22.42
N ARG A 105 5.56 -17.08 -22.29
CA ARG A 105 5.03 -18.41 -22.58
C ARG A 105 4.94 -19.22 -21.32
N ILE A 106 3.76 -19.72 -21.01
CA ILE A 106 3.53 -20.59 -19.87
C ILE A 106 2.93 -21.90 -20.35
N SER A 107 3.50 -23.00 -19.88
CA SER A 107 3.11 -24.35 -20.25
C SER A 107 2.70 -25.18 -19.04
N TRP A 108 1.78 -26.12 -19.26
CA TRP A 108 1.30 -27.07 -18.28
C TRP A 108 1.01 -28.40 -18.96
N HIS A 109 1.59 -29.50 -18.44
CA HIS A 109 1.41 -30.84 -18.99
C HIS A 109 1.71 -30.93 -20.50
N GLY A 110 2.76 -30.21 -20.93
CA GLY A 110 3.19 -30.16 -22.34
C GLY A 110 2.31 -29.32 -23.27
N GLN A 111 1.28 -28.64 -22.76
CA GLN A 111 0.43 -27.72 -23.52
C GLN A 111 0.78 -26.27 -23.19
N THR A 112 0.72 -25.38 -24.19
CA THR A 112 0.85 -23.94 -23.96
C THR A 112 -0.47 -23.38 -23.44
N VAL A 113 -0.46 -22.79 -22.25
CA VAL A 113 -1.64 -22.22 -21.59
C VAL A 113 -1.67 -20.69 -21.64
N VAL A 114 -0.51 -20.05 -21.72
CA VAL A 114 -0.36 -18.61 -21.94
C VAL A 114 0.69 -18.41 -23.02
N ASP A 115 0.35 -17.59 -24.02
CA ASP A 115 1.31 -17.05 -24.98
C ASP A 115 0.84 -15.63 -25.30
N VAL A 116 1.50 -14.63 -24.70
CA VAL A 116 1.11 -13.21 -24.81
C VAL A 116 2.33 -12.28 -24.83
N PRO A 117 2.22 -11.06 -25.38
CA PRO A 117 3.23 -10.03 -25.15
C PRO A 117 3.08 -9.58 -23.69
N PRO A 118 4.15 -9.61 -22.87
CA PRO A 118 4.02 -9.34 -21.44
C PRO A 118 3.53 -7.91 -21.17
N ARG A 119 3.98 -6.93 -21.96
CA ARG A 119 3.56 -5.53 -21.86
C ARG A 119 2.05 -5.34 -22.00
N THR A 120 1.42 -6.10 -22.90
CA THR A 120 -0.02 -6.00 -23.14
C THR A 120 -0.85 -6.41 -21.93
N VAL A 121 -0.33 -7.34 -21.12
CA VAL A 121 -1.00 -7.80 -19.89
C VAL A 121 -0.65 -6.92 -18.68
N ALA A 122 0.60 -6.43 -18.61
CA ALA A 122 1.08 -5.68 -17.45
C ALA A 122 0.78 -4.17 -17.48
N HIS A 123 0.79 -3.53 -18.67
CA HIS A 123 0.79 -2.07 -18.76
C HIS A 123 -0.18 -1.47 -19.77
N GLU A 124 -0.61 -2.21 -20.78
CA GLU A 124 -1.44 -1.67 -21.89
C GLU A 124 -2.94 -1.94 -21.70
N GLY A 125 -3.37 -2.05 -20.44
CA GLY A 125 -4.79 -2.06 -20.11
C GLY A 125 -5.50 -0.79 -20.61
N PRO A 126 -6.76 -0.87 -21.07
CA PRO A 126 -7.47 0.29 -21.58
C PRO A 126 -7.67 1.35 -20.49
N VAL A 127 -7.34 2.60 -20.81
CA VAL A 127 -7.56 3.75 -19.92
C VAL A 127 -8.96 4.33 -20.17
N TYR A 128 -9.76 4.42 -19.10
CA TYR A 128 -11.12 4.96 -19.18
C TYR A 128 -11.15 6.44 -18.80
N HIS A 129 -11.73 7.26 -19.67
CA HIS A 129 -12.09 8.65 -19.34
C HIS A 129 -13.51 8.70 -18.76
N ARG A 130 -13.62 8.51 -17.45
CA ARG A 130 -14.91 8.52 -16.74
C ARG A 130 -15.48 9.95 -16.64
N PRO A 131 -16.82 10.13 -16.66
CA PRO A 131 -17.43 11.43 -16.39
C PRO A 131 -17.08 11.94 -14.99
N VAL A 132 -16.95 13.25 -14.86
CA VAL A 132 -16.61 13.92 -13.60
C VAL A 132 -17.57 15.08 -13.40
N ALA A 133 -18.33 15.08 -12.29
CA ALA A 133 -19.25 16.16 -11.97
C ALA A 133 -19.39 16.35 -10.46
N ARG A 134 -19.33 17.60 -9.99
CA ARG A 134 -19.58 17.90 -8.57
C ARG A 134 -21.01 17.52 -8.19
N PRO A 135 -21.24 16.79 -7.09
CA PRO A 135 -22.58 16.42 -6.67
C PRO A 135 -23.46 17.64 -6.35
N GLU A 136 -24.73 17.61 -6.76
CA GLU A 136 -25.70 18.69 -6.49
C GLU A 136 -25.97 18.88 -4.98
N TRP A 137 -25.84 17.81 -4.19
CA TRP A 137 -26.05 17.84 -2.74
C TRP A 137 -24.91 18.51 -1.96
N GLN A 138 -23.77 18.79 -2.59
CA GLN A 138 -22.57 19.29 -1.90
C GLN A 138 -22.78 20.66 -1.24
N ASP A 139 -23.55 21.55 -1.88
CA ASP A 139 -23.84 22.88 -1.31
C ASP A 139 -24.74 22.79 -0.09
N ALA A 140 -25.75 21.92 -0.13
CA ALA A 140 -26.63 21.68 1.01
C ALA A 140 -25.85 21.07 2.19
N LEU A 141 -24.94 20.12 1.93
CA LEU A 141 -24.07 19.55 2.95
C LEU A 141 -23.19 20.62 3.60
N ASN A 142 -22.57 21.49 2.82
CA ASN A 142 -21.68 22.54 3.35
C ASN A 142 -22.45 23.66 4.07
N ALA A 143 -23.72 23.89 3.72
CA ALA A 143 -24.58 24.85 4.40
C ALA A 143 -25.07 24.37 5.78
N ASP A 144 -25.06 23.05 6.05
CA ASP A 144 -25.41 22.47 7.34
C ASP A 144 -24.27 22.62 8.35
N THR A 145 -24.14 23.82 8.90
CA THR A 145 -23.05 24.20 9.81
C THR A 145 -23.38 23.96 11.28
N SER A 146 -22.34 23.88 12.11
CA SER A 146 -22.47 23.76 13.57
C SER A 146 -23.07 25.01 14.26
N ALA A 147 -23.38 26.08 13.52
CA ALA A 147 -23.96 27.30 14.08
C ALA A 147 -25.34 27.07 14.73
N ALA A 148 -26.08 26.06 14.27
CA ALA A 148 -27.38 25.68 14.83
C ALA A 148 -27.26 24.79 16.09
N LEU A 149 -26.07 24.30 16.43
CA LEU A 149 -25.87 23.40 17.57
C LEU A 149 -25.83 24.18 18.89
N PRO A 150 -26.48 23.68 19.96
CA PRO A 150 -26.41 24.31 21.28
C PRO A 150 -24.97 24.31 21.79
N ARG A 151 -24.49 25.48 22.23
CA ARG A 151 -23.16 25.61 22.84
C ARG A 151 -23.28 25.46 24.36
N PRO A 152 -22.36 24.71 25.01
CA PRO A 152 -22.33 24.64 26.46
C PRO A 152 -22.04 26.03 27.04
N ALA A 153 -22.86 26.47 27.99
CA ALA A 153 -22.77 27.77 28.64
C ALA A 153 -22.36 27.66 30.11
N THR A 154 -22.52 26.50 30.73
CA THR A 154 -22.17 26.23 32.14
C THR A 154 -20.98 25.29 32.27
N GLY A 155 -20.35 25.28 33.46
CA GLY A 155 -19.26 24.35 33.78
C GLY A 155 -19.68 22.89 33.68
N ASP A 156 -20.92 22.56 34.08
CA ASP A 156 -21.44 21.19 34.01
C ASP A 156 -21.66 20.75 32.55
N GLU A 157 -22.17 21.64 31.68
CA GLU A 157 -22.32 21.35 30.26
C GLU A 157 -20.97 21.19 29.55
N LEU A 158 -19.97 21.99 29.90
CA LEU A 158 -18.60 21.84 29.39
C LEU A 158 -17.99 20.50 29.83
N ARG A 159 -18.17 20.14 31.11
CA ARG A 159 -17.73 18.84 31.63
C ARG A 159 -18.41 17.68 30.89
N ALA A 160 -19.72 17.75 30.69
CA ALA A 160 -20.46 16.74 29.94
C ALA A 160 -19.96 16.62 28.49
N THR A 161 -19.73 17.76 27.82
CA THR A 161 -19.20 17.80 26.45
C THR A 161 -17.81 17.15 26.36
N LEU A 162 -16.90 17.48 27.27
CA LEU A 162 -15.56 16.90 27.29
C LEU A 162 -15.61 15.38 27.52
N LEU A 163 -16.43 14.91 28.45
CA LEU A 163 -16.60 13.48 28.70
C LEU A 163 -17.18 12.75 27.49
N ALA A 164 -18.11 13.39 26.76
CA ALA A 164 -18.65 12.83 25.52
C ALA A 164 -17.59 12.74 24.40
N LEU A 165 -16.72 13.75 24.28
CA LEU A 165 -15.60 13.71 23.33
C LEU A 165 -14.60 12.61 23.70
N LEU A 166 -14.14 12.56 24.95
CA LEU A 166 -13.18 11.55 25.42
C LEU A 166 -13.74 10.12 25.34
N GLY A 167 -15.04 9.94 25.55
CA GLY A 167 -15.73 8.66 25.41
C GLY A 167 -16.03 8.24 23.97
N SER A 168 -15.81 9.14 22.99
CA SER A 168 -16.07 8.84 21.58
C SER A 168 -15.07 7.82 21.03
N PRO A 169 -15.53 6.80 20.27
CA PRO A 169 -14.63 5.91 19.53
C PRO A 169 -13.67 6.61 18.57
N HIS A 170 -13.86 7.89 18.26
CA HIS A 170 -12.96 8.67 17.41
C HIS A 170 -11.79 9.31 18.18
N LEU A 171 -11.91 9.49 19.50
CA LEU A 171 -10.93 10.23 20.33
C LEU A 171 -10.44 9.43 21.56
N CYS A 172 -11.13 8.35 21.91
CA CYS A 172 -10.75 7.53 23.06
C CYS A 172 -9.41 6.84 22.85
N SER A 173 -8.83 6.35 23.95
CA SER A 173 -7.56 5.62 23.92
C SER A 173 -7.56 4.47 22.92
N ARG A 174 -6.45 4.30 22.21
CA ARG A 174 -6.19 3.19 21.29
C ARG A 174 -5.45 2.01 21.95
N ALA A 175 -5.28 2.03 23.27
CA ALA A 175 -4.54 1.01 24.02
C ALA A 175 -5.02 -0.43 23.70
N PHE A 176 -6.34 -0.64 23.61
CA PHE A 176 -6.88 -1.96 23.25
C PHE A 176 -6.38 -2.49 21.90
N ILE A 177 -6.03 -1.60 20.96
CA ILE A 177 -5.43 -1.98 19.67
C ILE A 177 -3.93 -2.19 19.86
N THR A 178 -3.22 -1.22 20.43
CA THR A 178 -1.75 -1.22 20.48
C THR A 178 -1.16 -2.27 21.42
N GLU A 179 -1.84 -2.61 22.51
CA GLU A 179 -1.40 -3.61 23.49
C GLU A 179 -1.46 -5.05 22.97
N GLN A 180 -2.14 -5.29 21.84
CA GLN A 180 -2.19 -6.61 21.20
C GLN A 180 -0.92 -6.95 20.40
N TYR A 181 -0.06 -5.95 20.15
CA TYR A 181 1.12 -6.10 19.32
C TYR A 181 2.40 -5.98 20.14
N ASP A 182 3.37 -6.83 19.83
CA ASP A 182 4.71 -6.65 20.38
C ASP A 182 5.37 -5.40 19.77
N ARG A 183 6.05 -4.65 20.63
CA ARG A 183 6.83 -3.45 20.26
C ARG A 183 8.29 -3.53 20.70
N TYR A 184 8.72 -4.67 21.24
CA TYR A 184 10.04 -4.85 21.84
C TYR A 184 10.97 -5.74 21.02
N VAL A 185 10.44 -6.54 20.09
CA VAL A 185 11.22 -7.38 19.18
C VAL A 185 12.25 -6.52 18.45
N ARG A 186 13.51 -6.98 18.49
CA ARG A 186 14.72 -6.28 18.02
C ARG A 186 15.12 -5.03 18.80
N GLY A 187 14.38 -4.61 19.83
CA GLY A 187 14.78 -3.52 20.74
C GLY A 187 14.98 -2.15 20.06
N ASN A 188 14.37 -1.95 18.89
CA ASN A 188 14.61 -0.80 18.02
C ASN A 188 13.47 0.23 18.04
N THR A 189 12.37 -0.06 18.72
CA THR A 189 11.28 0.90 18.88
C THR A 189 11.66 1.99 19.88
N VAL A 190 11.63 3.24 19.44
CA VAL A 190 11.92 4.42 20.27
C VAL A 190 10.62 5.05 20.76
N LEU A 191 9.66 5.29 19.87
CA LEU A 191 8.31 5.76 20.17
C LEU A 191 7.29 4.80 19.56
N ALA A 192 6.35 4.32 20.38
CA ALA A 192 5.38 3.28 19.99
C ALA A 192 3.92 3.69 20.25
N GLU A 193 3.66 4.29 21.42
CA GLU A 193 2.34 4.74 21.84
C GLU A 193 2.47 6.04 22.64
N HIS A 194 1.35 6.74 22.84
CA HIS A 194 1.32 8.07 23.45
C HIS A 194 2.22 9.10 22.72
N ALA A 195 2.38 8.91 21.41
CA ALA A 195 3.15 9.76 20.52
C ALA A 195 2.35 10.03 19.24
N ASP A 196 2.60 11.18 18.60
CA ASP A 196 1.93 11.57 17.35
C ASP A 196 2.43 10.77 16.12
N GLY A 197 3.59 10.10 16.26
CA GLY A 197 4.17 9.23 15.23
C GLY A 197 4.98 8.09 15.84
N GLY A 198 5.15 7.00 15.08
CA GLY A 198 6.00 5.88 15.43
C GLY A 198 7.45 6.17 15.06
N VAL A 199 8.40 5.86 15.96
CA VAL A 199 9.84 6.07 15.71
C VAL A 199 10.60 4.77 15.93
N LEU A 200 11.35 4.35 14.91
CA LEU A 200 12.15 3.14 14.90
C LEU A 200 13.62 3.49 14.64
N ARG A 201 14.53 3.01 15.49
CA ARG A 201 15.96 3.02 15.21
C ARG A 201 16.29 1.92 14.20
N ILE A 202 17.00 2.27 13.15
CA ILE A 202 17.43 1.33 12.10
C ILE A 202 18.86 0.87 12.34
N ASP A 203 19.72 1.80 12.77
CA ASP A 203 21.14 1.54 12.98
C ASP A 203 21.54 1.94 14.39
N GLU A 204 21.95 0.94 15.18
CA GLU A 204 22.39 1.12 16.56
C GLU A 204 23.71 1.89 16.67
N SER A 205 24.59 1.75 15.67
CA SER A 205 25.91 2.37 15.68
C SER A 205 25.84 3.86 15.39
N THR A 206 24.98 4.27 14.45
CA THR A 206 24.80 5.68 14.08
C THR A 206 23.66 6.36 14.84
N GLY A 207 22.79 5.58 15.50
CA GLY A 207 21.58 6.09 16.14
C GLY A 207 20.48 6.51 15.17
N ARG A 208 20.66 6.30 13.85
CA ARG A 208 19.71 6.72 12.83
C ARG A 208 18.44 5.90 12.88
N GLY A 209 17.33 6.58 12.63
CA GLY A 209 16.00 5.98 12.62
C GLY A 209 15.07 6.56 11.55
N ILE A 210 13.86 6.02 11.55
CA ILE A 210 12.73 6.48 10.75
C ILE A 210 11.60 6.88 11.68
N ALA A 211 10.89 7.94 11.30
CA ALA A 211 9.63 8.34 11.90
C ALA A 211 8.52 8.16 10.87
N VAL A 212 7.37 7.68 11.31
CA VAL A 212 6.22 7.40 10.45
C VAL A 212 4.94 7.89 11.12
N SER A 213 4.03 8.44 10.33
CA SER A 213 2.66 8.71 10.76
C SER A 213 1.70 8.58 9.58
N THR A 214 0.43 8.38 9.88
CA THR A 214 -0.59 8.04 8.89
C THR A 214 -1.91 8.69 9.27
N ASP A 215 -2.48 9.47 8.37
CA ASP A 215 -3.64 10.31 8.69
C ASP A 215 -4.66 10.34 7.55
N ALA A 216 -5.92 10.43 7.93
CA ALA A 216 -7.05 10.55 7.02
C ALA A 216 -8.28 11.10 7.74
N SER A 217 -9.05 11.98 7.09
CA SER A 217 -10.37 12.39 7.56
C SER A 217 -11.39 12.33 6.44
N GLY A 218 -12.21 11.26 6.45
CA GLY A 218 -13.31 11.12 5.50
C GLY A 218 -14.35 12.22 5.63
N ARG A 219 -14.52 12.80 6.82
CA ARG A 219 -15.47 13.90 7.07
C ARG A 219 -15.03 15.18 6.38
N TYR A 220 -13.76 15.58 6.54
CA TYR A 220 -13.24 16.78 5.88
C TYR A 220 -13.21 16.60 4.37
N THR A 221 -12.79 15.43 3.90
CA THR A 221 -12.78 15.12 2.46
C THR A 221 -14.18 15.08 1.87
N LEU A 222 -15.21 14.65 2.62
CA LEU A 222 -16.59 14.69 2.13
C LEU A 222 -17.08 16.14 1.94
N LEU A 223 -16.71 17.06 2.84
CA LEU A 223 -17.09 18.48 2.78
C LEU A 223 -16.36 19.24 1.67
N ASP A 224 -15.06 18.98 1.54
CA ASP A 224 -14.21 19.52 0.48
C ASP A 224 -13.08 18.50 0.20
N PRO A 225 -13.16 17.73 -0.90
CA PRO A 225 -12.17 16.69 -1.17
C PRO A 225 -10.77 17.24 -1.43
N TYR A 226 -10.64 18.44 -1.99
CA TYR A 226 -9.34 19.05 -2.25
C TYR A 226 -8.67 19.45 -0.94
N THR A 227 -9.37 20.23 -0.11
CA THR A 227 -8.85 20.71 1.17
C THR A 227 -8.73 19.56 2.18
N GLY A 228 -9.66 18.62 2.19
CA GLY A 228 -9.64 17.45 3.07
C GLY A 228 -8.42 16.55 2.83
N ALA A 229 -8.02 16.37 1.57
CA ALA A 229 -6.81 15.63 1.23
C ALA A 229 -5.53 16.38 1.66
N GLN A 230 -5.49 17.71 1.49
CA GLN A 230 -4.40 18.54 2.00
C GLN A 230 -4.30 18.50 3.53
N LEU A 231 -5.44 18.45 4.23
CA LEU A 231 -5.48 18.33 5.69
C LEU A 231 -4.89 16.99 6.15
N ALA A 232 -5.24 15.88 5.50
CA ALA A 232 -4.67 14.56 5.81
C ALA A 232 -3.15 14.54 5.61
N LEU A 233 -2.67 15.08 4.49
CA LEU A 233 -1.24 15.24 4.22
C LEU A 233 -0.54 16.10 5.28
N ALA A 234 -1.12 17.25 5.61
CA ALA A 234 -0.54 18.19 6.57
C ALA A 234 -0.53 17.62 8.00
N GLU A 235 -1.51 16.80 8.36
CA GLU A 235 -1.56 16.09 9.65
C GLU A 235 -0.44 15.05 9.73
N ALA A 236 -0.31 14.17 8.73
CA ALA A 236 0.77 13.18 8.66
C ALA A 236 2.16 13.83 8.68
N TYR A 237 2.34 14.92 7.92
CA TYR A 237 3.56 15.70 7.93
C TYR A 237 3.86 16.26 9.34
N ARG A 238 2.87 16.87 9.99
CA ARG A 238 3.02 17.49 11.31
C ARG A 238 3.33 16.44 12.38
N ASN A 239 2.61 15.33 12.37
CA ASN A 239 2.78 14.21 13.28
C ASN A 239 4.19 13.64 13.22
N VAL A 240 4.77 13.53 12.03
CA VAL A 240 6.18 13.20 11.86
C VAL A 240 7.09 14.32 12.37
N ALA A 241 6.85 15.57 11.98
CA ALA A 241 7.70 16.70 12.32
C ALA A 241 7.83 16.93 13.84
N VAL A 242 6.75 16.73 14.61
CA VAL A 242 6.76 16.91 16.07
C VAL A 242 7.57 15.84 16.82
N THR A 243 7.90 14.71 16.16
CA THR A 243 8.86 13.73 16.72
C THR A 243 10.32 14.22 16.66
N GLY A 244 10.58 15.35 15.99
CA GLY A 244 11.92 15.88 15.70
C GLY A 244 12.51 15.40 14.37
N ALA A 245 11.76 14.60 13.60
CA ALA A 245 12.17 14.11 12.30
C ALA A 245 11.83 15.11 11.17
N THR A 246 12.55 15.02 10.05
CA THR A 246 12.25 15.82 8.84
C THR A 246 11.50 14.96 7.83
N PRO A 247 10.22 15.23 7.52
CA PRO A 247 9.47 14.57 6.44
C PRO A 247 10.21 14.63 5.10
N VAL A 248 10.34 13.50 4.39
CA VAL A 248 11.02 13.45 3.07
C VAL A 248 10.16 12.85 1.96
N ALA A 249 9.10 12.13 2.29
CA ALA A 249 8.24 11.47 1.32
C ALA A 249 6.84 11.21 1.90
N VAL A 250 5.88 10.98 1.00
CA VAL A 250 4.55 10.49 1.35
C VAL A 250 4.19 9.27 0.49
N THR A 251 3.41 8.37 1.08
CA THR A 251 2.66 7.33 0.36
C THR A 251 1.17 7.60 0.53
N ASP A 252 0.37 7.37 -0.50
CA ASP A 252 -1.07 7.53 -0.42
C ASP A 252 -1.82 6.19 -0.51
N CYS A 253 -3.02 6.15 0.06
CA CYS A 253 -3.97 5.07 -0.13
C CYS A 253 -5.35 5.68 -0.35
N LEU A 254 -5.74 5.75 -1.61
CA LEU A 254 -6.91 6.46 -2.10
C LEU A 254 -8.12 5.50 -2.08
N ASN A 255 -9.01 5.66 -1.12
CA ASN A 255 -10.19 4.80 -0.96
C ASN A 255 -11.48 5.56 -1.30
N PHE A 256 -12.14 5.15 -2.38
CA PHE A 256 -13.33 5.80 -2.93
C PHE A 256 -14.40 4.78 -3.35
N GLY A 257 -15.64 5.25 -3.52
CA GLY A 257 -16.75 4.46 -4.07
C GLY A 257 -16.55 4.09 -5.54
N SER A 258 -17.63 3.74 -6.25
CA SER A 258 -17.55 3.43 -7.68
C SER A 258 -17.10 4.63 -8.52
N PRO A 259 -16.06 4.52 -9.36
CA PRO A 259 -15.61 5.58 -10.27
C PRO A 259 -16.56 5.77 -11.47
N GLU A 260 -17.65 4.98 -11.53
CA GLU A 260 -18.71 5.13 -12.52
C GLU A 260 -19.70 6.22 -12.14
N ASP A 261 -19.76 6.57 -10.85
CA ASP A 261 -20.49 7.72 -10.35
C ASP A 261 -19.67 9.01 -10.61
N PRO A 262 -20.19 9.99 -11.36
CA PRO A 262 -19.48 11.23 -11.66
C PRO A 262 -19.10 12.06 -10.43
N GLY A 263 -19.91 11.97 -9.36
CA GLY A 263 -19.71 12.60 -8.06
C GLY A 263 -18.55 11.99 -7.30
N VAL A 264 -18.48 10.66 -7.25
CA VAL A 264 -17.34 9.95 -6.64
C VAL A 264 -16.05 10.23 -7.43
N MET A 265 -16.12 10.18 -8.76
CA MET A 265 -14.96 10.49 -9.60
C MET A 265 -14.50 11.95 -9.44
N TRP A 266 -15.44 12.89 -9.21
CA TRP A 266 -15.11 14.27 -8.85
C TRP A 266 -14.39 14.37 -7.51
N GLN A 267 -14.88 13.67 -6.47
CA GLN A 267 -14.21 13.63 -5.17
C GLN A 267 -12.79 13.08 -5.29
N PHE A 268 -12.60 11.99 -6.02
CA PHE A 268 -11.29 11.40 -6.30
C PHE A 268 -10.36 12.39 -7.01
N ALA A 269 -10.83 13.01 -8.11
CA ALA A 269 -10.03 13.95 -8.88
C ALA A 269 -9.61 15.19 -8.05
N GLN A 270 -10.51 15.71 -7.21
CA GLN A 270 -10.20 16.81 -6.31
C GLN A 270 -9.20 16.40 -5.22
N ALA A 271 -9.34 15.21 -4.63
CA ALA A 271 -8.43 14.71 -3.60
C ALA A 271 -7.01 14.48 -4.16
N VAL A 272 -6.88 13.85 -5.33
CA VAL A 272 -5.57 13.66 -6.02
C VAL A 272 -4.91 15.00 -6.30
N ARG A 273 -5.68 15.98 -6.79
CA ARG A 273 -5.16 17.34 -7.02
C ARG A 273 -4.74 18.02 -5.71
N GLY A 274 -5.53 17.88 -4.65
CA GLY A 274 -5.21 18.40 -3.32
C GLY A 274 -3.89 17.84 -2.78
N LEU A 275 -3.71 16.51 -2.88
CA LEU A 275 -2.45 15.86 -2.51
C LEU A 275 -1.28 16.36 -3.34
N ALA A 276 -1.41 16.42 -4.66
CA ALA A 276 -0.35 16.87 -5.55
C ALA A 276 0.10 18.31 -5.25
N ASP A 277 -0.87 19.23 -5.13
CA ASP A 277 -0.59 20.63 -4.81
C ASP A 277 -0.01 20.78 -3.39
N GLY A 278 -0.51 20.00 -2.43
CA GLY A 278 0.01 19.98 -1.05
C GLY A 278 1.44 19.46 -0.96
N CYS A 279 1.75 18.39 -1.69
CA CYS A 279 3.10 17.82 -1.80
C CYS A 279 4.07 18.83 -2.42
N ALA A 280 3.64 19.50 -3.50
CA ALA A 280 4.43 20.56 -4.14
C ALA A 280 4.70 21.73 -3.18
N ALA A 281 3.71 22.13 -2.37
CA ALA A 281 3.87 23.19 -1.38
C ALA A 281 4.81 22.81 -0.23
N LEU A 282 4.78 21.55 0.21
CA LEU A 282 5.64 21.03 1.29
C LEU A 282 7.02 20.59 0.79
N GLY A 283 7.23 20.51 -0.52
CA GLY A 283 8.50 20.10 -1.12
C GLY A 283 8.82 18.62 -0.93
N ILE A 284 7.80 17.76 -0.80
CA ILE A 284 7.97 16.30 -0.64
C ILE A 284 7.28 15.54 -1.77
N PRO A 285 7.88 14.47 -2.32
CA PRO A 285 7.28 13.65 -3.35
C PRO A 285 6.33 12.58 -2.79
N VAL A 286 5.38 12.16 -3.62
CA VAL A 286 4.68 10.88 -3.47
C VAL A 286 5.61 9.78 -4.02
N THR A 287 6.02 8.82 -3.20
CA THR A 287 6.97 7.75 -3.59
C THR A 287 6.30 6.41 -3.88
N GLY A 288 5.02 6.28 -3.55
CA GLY A 288 4.24 5.08 -3.77
C GLY A 288 2.80 5.30 -3.31
N GLY A 289 1.92 4.36 -3.61
CA GLY A 289 0.56 4.41 -3.13
C GLY A 289 -0.33 3.30 -3.65
N ASN A 290 -1.60 3.39 -3.30
CA ASN A 290 -2.64 2.44 -3.69
C ASN A 290 -3.93 3.17 -4.04
N VAL A 291 -4.68 2.64 -5.00
CA VAL A 291 -6.02 3.14 -5.33
C VAL A 291 -7.02 2.01 -5.19
N SER A 292 -7.97 2.19 -4.27
CA SER A 292 -9.09 1.30 -4.04
C SER A 292 -10.39 1.99 -4.44
N PHE A 293 -10.99 1.49 -5.51
CA PHE A 293 -12.30 1.92 -6.01
C PHE A 293 -13.38 0.89 -5.66
N TYR A 294 -14.64 1.25 -5.90
CA TYR A 294 -15.81 0.39 -5.65
C TYR A 294 -16.04 0.06 -4.16
N ASN A 295 -15.53 0.89 -3.25
CA ASN A 295 -15.81 0.78 -1.81
C ASN A 295 -17.22 1.30 -1.50
N GLN A 296 -18.23 0.46 -1.72
CA GLN A 296 -19.62 0.78 -1.46
C GLN A 296 -20.45 -0.46 -1.12
N THR A 297 -21.50 -0.27 -0.31
CA THR A 297 -22.51 -1.31 -0.06
C THR A 297 -23.82 -0.88 -0.69
N GLY A 298 -24.26 -1.61 -1.73
CA GLY A 298 -25.39 -1.18 -2.54
C GLY A 298 -25.10 0.16 -3.22
N SER A 299 -25.96 1.15 -3.00
CA SER A 299 -25.80 2.52 -3.49
C SER A 299 -25.01 3.43 -2.54
N THR A 300 -24.59 2.95 -1.37
CA THR A 300 -23.94 3.77 -0.35
C THR A 300 -22.44 3.64 -0.44
N ALA A 301 -21.79 4.66 -0.99
CA ALA A 301 -20.34 4.78 -0.97
C ALA A 301 -19.82 5.07 0.45
N ILE A 302 -18.57 4.66 0.72
CA ILE A 302 -17.83 5.16 1.88
C ILE A 302 -17.63 6.67 1.78
N MET A 303 -17.28 7.31 2.90
CA MET A 303 -16.71 8.65 2.83
C MET A 303 -15.40 8.61 2.04
N PRO A 304 -15.13 9.60 1.16
CA PRO A 304 -13.88 9.65 0.41
C PRO A 304 -12.70 9.71 1.38
N THR A 305 -11.78 8.75 1.29
CA THR A 305 -10.73 8.56 2.28
C THR A 305 -9.35 8.52 1.60
N PRO A 306 -8.76 9.69 1.29
CA PRO A 306 -7.39 9.81 0.83
C PRO A 306 -6.46 9.70 2.05
N TRP A 307 -6.08 8.47 2.38
CA TRP A 307 -5.15 8.20 3.46
C TRP A 307 -3.74 8.59 3.03
N SER A 308 -3.02 9.32 3.88
CA SER A 308 -1.65 9.76 3.63
C SER A 308 -0.73 9.22 4.72
N GLY A 309 0.24 8.41 4.34
CA GLY A 309 1.34 7.97 5.20
C GLY A 309 2.59 8.80 4.92
N CYS A 310 3.11 9.51 5.92
CA CYS A 310 4.37 10.26 5.78
C CYS A 310 5.55 9.41 6.27
N LEU A 311 6.61 9.36 5.46
CA LEU A 311 7.82 8.56 5.72
C LEU A 311 9.05 9.47 5.77
N VAL A 312 10.02 9.09 6.61
CA VAL A 312 11.30 9.79 6.82
C VAL A 312 12.51 8.91 6.51
N SER A 313 13.59 9.54 6.06
CA SER A 313 14.96 9.04 6.15
C SER A 313 15.84 9.98 6.99
N SER A 314 16.27 9.48 8.15
CA SER A 314 17.24 10.01 9.12
C SER A 314 16.87 11.24 9.95
N THR A 315 16.96 11.06 11.27
CA THR A 315 17.31 12.10 12.24
C THR A 315 18.84 12.28 12.23
N THR A 316 19.31 13.52 12.27
CA THR A 316 20.73 13.85 12.52
C THR A 316 21.19 13.34 13.87
#